data_AF-A0A449ASF7-F1
#
_entry.id   AF-A0A449ASF7-F1
#
_cell.length_a   1.000
_cell.length_b   1.000
_cell.length_c   1.000
_cell.angle_alpha   90.00
_cell.angle_beta   90.00
_cell.angle_gamma   90.00
#
_symmetry.space_group_name_H-M   'P 1'
#
loop_
_entity.id
_entity.type
_entity.pdbx_description
1 polymer ?
#
loop_
_entity_poly.entity_id
_entity_poly.type
_entity_poly.pdbx_seq_one_letter_code
_entity_poly.pdbx_strand_id
1 'polypeptide(L)'
;MITLSLVTLLVPKEKRNDYFDAVINMSCIALLIEDAMTFIVAFVLEKMKKISKIPFWEKIIYLLSILWAIFLVLTFFIPSIFGEKIDDATIFTILGYFSFLFFGIIIRLYSYYHSKLILKKHQRNLNINPLSKRIFFIYIF
;
A
#
# COMPACT_ATOMS: atom_id res chain seq x y z
N MET A 1 3.84 8.77 11.59
CA MET A 1 4.29 9.98 10.87
C MET A 1 5.43 10.71 11.57
N ILE A 2 5.24 11.22 12.79
CA ILE A 2 6.27 12.01 13.50
C ILE A 2 7.57 11.22 13.80
N THR A 3 7.45 9.91 14.07
CA THR A 3 8.58 9.05 14.44
C THR A 3 9.57 8.82 13.29
N LEU A 4 9.10 8.53 12.07
CA LEU A 4 9.96 8.38 10.89
C LEU A 4 10.60 9.71 10.47
N SER A 5 9.85 10.83 10.54
CA SER A 5 10.41 12.17 10.29
C SER A 5 11.41 12.63 11.36
N LEU A 6 11.26 12.21 12.62
CA LEU A 6 12.25 12.49 13.67
C LEU A 6 13.54 11.72 13.42
N VAL A 7 13.45 10.47 12.97
CA VAL A 7 14.63 9.65 12.65
C VAL A 7 15.44 10.28 11.51
N THR A 8 14.81 10.83 10.47
CA THR A 8 15.54 11.51 9.38
C THR A 8 16.15 12.86 9.78
N LEU A 9 15.59 13.52 10.80
CA LEU A 9 16.09 14.77 11.36
C LEU A 9 17.27 14.56 12.33
N LEU A 10 17.31 13.42 13.02
CA LEU A 10 18.34 13.04 13.99
C LEU A 10 19.60 12.44 13.36
N VAL A 11 19.55 12.02 12.09
CA VAL A 11 20.72 11.45 11.39
C VAL A 11 21.59 12.57 10.80
N PRO A 12 22.84 12.75 11.26
CA PRO A 12 23.74 13.78 10.75
C PRO A 12 24.04 13.58 9.26
N LYS A 13 23.95 14.66 8.47
CA LYS A 13 24.10 14.65 7.00
C LYS A 13 25.45 14.09 6.53
N GLU A 14 26.51 14.23 7.33
CA GLU A 14 27.87 13.82 6.96
C GLU A 14 28.13 12.30 6.97
N LYS A 15 27.18 11.49 7.48
CA LYS A 15 27.24 10.02 7.44
C LYS A 15 26.11 9.39 6.60
N ARG A 16 25.38 10.21 5.85
CA ARG A 16 24.25 9.75 5.07
C ARG A 16 24.78 9.15 3.77
N ASN A 17 24.76 7.82 3.69
CA ASN A 17 25.07 7.09 2.47
C ASN A 17 23.87 7.27 1.52
N ASP A 18 24.09 7.46 0.22
CA ASP A 18 23.03 7.77 -0.77
C ASP A 18 21.89 6.71 -0.77
N TYR A 19 22.23 5.48 -0.41
CA TYR A 19 21.28 4.38 -0.23
C TYR A 19 20.29 4.57 0.93
N PHE A 20 20.68 5.28 1.99
CA PHE A 20 19.79 5.56 3.12
C PHE A 20 18.66 6.50 2.72
N ASP A 21 18.97 7.54 1.96
CA ASP A 21 17.96 8.46 1.42
C ASP A 21 17.06 7.76 0.40
N ALA A 22 17.61 6.85 -0.42
CA ALA A 22 16.80 6.02 -1.31
C ALA A 22 15.77 5.16 -0.55
N VAL A 23 16.16 4.51 0.55
CA VAL A 23 15.24 3.70 1.38
C VAL A 23 14.16 4.55 2.05
N ILE A 24 14.50 5.75 2.51
CA ILE A 24 13.50 6.71 3.04
C ILE A 24 12.50 7.09 1.95
N ASN A 25 12.99 7.41 0.75
CA ASN A 25 12.14 7.77 -0.38
C ASN A 25 11.21 6.62 -0.78
N MET A 26 11.72 5.37 -0.83
CA MET A 26 10.88 4.18 -1.05
C MET A 26 9.75 4.08 -0.02
N SER A 27 10.08 4.27 1.26
CA SER A 27 9.10 4.20 2.34
C SER A 27 8.05 5.30 2.24
N CYS A 28 8.47 6.51 1.85
CA CYS A 28 7.57 7.64 1.61
C CYS A 28 6.59 7.36 0.47
N ILE A 29 7.07 6.84 -0.65
CA ILE A 29 6.23 6.45 -1.81
C ILE A 29 5.20 5.40 -1.40
N ALA A 30 5.64 4.37 -0.66
CA ALA A 30 4.74 3.31 -0.17
C ALA A 30 3.61 3.87 0.71
N LEU A 31 3.94 4.76 1.66
CA LEU A 31 2.96 5.40 2.54
C LEU A 31 1.97 6.29 1.77
N LEU A 32 2.46 7.10 0.83
CA LEU A 32 1.59 7.95 0.01
C LEU A 32 0.58 7.14 -0.81
N ILE A 33 1.01 6.00 -1.34
CA ILE A 33 0.15 5.09 -2.09
C ILE A 33 -0.84 4.39 -1.16
N GLU A 34 -0.41 3.97 0.03
CA GLU A 34 -1.27 3.39 1.06
C GLU A 34 -2.38 4.36 1.50
N ASP A 35 -2.03 5.62 1.77
CA ASP A 35 -2.99 6.66 2.15
C ASP A 35 -4.00 6.92 1.01
N ALA A 36 -3.51 7.05 -0.23
CA ALA A 36 -4.38 7.24 -1.39
C ALA A 36 -5.36 6.07 -1.58
N MET A 37 -4.88 4.83 -1.45
CA MET A 37 -5.71 3.64 -1.54
C MET A 37 -6.73 3.58 -0.40
N THR A 38 -6.35 3.98 0.81
CA THR A 38 -7.25 4.02 1.97
C THR A 38 -8.43 4.95 1.73
N PHE A 39 -8.19 6.16 1.21
CA PHE A 39 -9.28 7.08 0.86
C PHE A 39 -10.16 6.53 -0.28
N ILE A 40 -9.56 5.91 -1.30
CA ILE A 40 -10.32 5.27 -2.38
C ILE A 40 -11.20 4.15 -1.83
N VAL A 41 -10.68 3.30 -0.95
CA VAL A 41 -11.43 2.22 -0.30
C VAL A 41 -12.57 2.78 0.54
N ALA A 42 -12.34 3.87 1.28
CA ALA A 42 -13.40 4.56 2.03
C ALA A 42 -14.56 5.00 1.11
N PHE A 43 -14.25 5.60 -0.04
CA PHE A 43 -15.28 5.97 -1.03
C PHE A 43 -16.01 4.76 -1.62
N VAL A 44 -15.30 3.66 -1.90
CA VAL A 44 -15.90 2.41 -2.39
C VAL A 44 -16.84 1.82 -1.35
N LEU A 45 -16.41 1.73 -0.09
CA LEU A 45 -17.20 1.20 1.01
C LEU A 45 -18.45 2.05 1.28
N GLU A 46 -18.34 3.37 1.17
CA GLU A 46 -19.47 4.27 1.26
C GLU A 46 -20.49 4.00 0.14
N LYS A 47 -20.03 3.87 -1.11
CA LYS A 47 -20.89 3.55 -2.27
C LYS A 47 -21.56 2.18 -2.11
N MET A 48 -20.89 1.23 -1.45
CA MET A 48 -21.42 -0.09 -1.10
C MET A 48 -22.34 -0.08 0.13
N LYS A 49 -22.57 1.07 0.79
CA LYS A 49 -23.35 1.23 2.03
C LYS A 49 -22.87 0.34 3.19
N LYS A 50 -21.56 0.00 3.21
CA LYS A 50 -20.95 -0.79 4.29
C LYS A 50 -20.53 0.06 5.49
N ILE A 51 -20.42 1.38 5.30
CA ILE A 51 -20.04 2.36 6.33
C ILE A 51 -21.06 3.51 6.35
N SER A 52 -21.04 4.30 7.42
CA SER A 52 -21.81 5.53 7.52
C SER A 52 -21.44 6.51 6.40
N LYS A 53 -22.42 7.31 5.97
CA LYS A 53 -22.21 8.32 4.93
C LYS A 53 -21.15 9.32 5.37
N ILE A 54 -20.14 9.54 4.54
CA ILE A 54 -19.06 10.48 4.82
C ILE A 54 -19.61 11.90 4.57
N PRO A 55 -19.44 12.86 5.49
CA PRO A 55 -19.90 14.22 5.29
C PRO A 55 -19.21 14.86 4.08
N PHE A 56 -19.91 15.78 3.39
CA PHE A 56 -19.46 16.32 2.10
C PHE A 56 -18.09 17.03 2.19
N TRP A 57 -17.82 17.73 3.29
CA TRP A 57 -16.55 18.42 3.53
C TRP A 57 -15.36 17.46 3.63
N GLU A 58 -15.52 16.32 4.31
CA GLU A 58 -14.47 15.29 4.39
C GLU A 58 -14.17 14.68 3.03
N LYS A 59 -15.19 14.51 2.17
CA LYS A 59 -14.96 14.00 0.80
C LYS A 59 -14.08 14.92 -0.03
N ILE A 60 -14.26 16.23 0.10
CA ILE A 60 -13.42 17.22 -0.61
C ILE A 60 -11.98 17.10 -0.12
N ILE A 61 -11.78 17.00 1.20
CA ILE A 61 -10.46 16.85 1.79
C ILE A 61 -9.81 15.56 1.29
N TYR A 62 -10.53 14.42 1.30
CA TYR A 62 -10.02 13.14 0.81
C TYR A 62 -9.66 13.19 -0.67
N LEU A 63 -10.49 13.83 -1.50
CA LEU A 63 -10.20 13.99 -2.92
C LEU A 63 -8.94 14.84 -3.14
N LEU A 64 -8.79 15.92 -2.38
CA LEU A 64 -7.61 16.78 -2.44
C LEU A 64 -6.36 16.04 -1.94
N SER A 65 -6.48 15.25 -0.88
CA SER A 65 -5.40 14.40 -0.35
C SER A 65 -4.95 13.35 -1.37
N ILE A 66 -5.87 12.69 -2.07
CA ILE A 66 -5.53 11.74 -3.14
C ILE A 66 -4.78 12.47 -4.25
N LEU A 67 -5.26 13.64 -4.68
CA LEU A 67 -4.62 14.42 -5.74
C LEU A 67 -3.20 14.86 -5.34
N TRP A 68 -3.03 15.29 -4.10
CA TRP A 68 -1.72 15.62 -3.53
C TRP A 68 -0.79 14.42 -3.43
N ALA A 69 -1.30 13.27 -2.95
CA ALA A 69 -0.51 12.05 -2.85
C ALA A 69 -0.01 11.59 -4.23
N ILE A 70 -0.89 11.61 -5.24
CA ILE A 70 -0.50 11.28 -6.64
C ILE A 70 0.54 12.26 -7.17
N PHE A 71 0.35 13.56 -6.93
CA PHE A 71 1.31 14.58 -7.34
C PHE A 71 2.70 14.35 -6.70
N LEU A 72 2.76 14.11 -5.39
CA LEU A 72 4.00 13.80 -4.69
C LEU A 72 4.64 12.50 -5.18
N VAL A 73 3.85 11.46 -5.43
CA VAL A 73 4.38 10.20 -5.97
C VAL A 73 5.03 10.42 -7.34
N LEU A 74 4.42 11.24 -8.20
CA LEU A 74 4.98 11.59 -9.51
C LEU A 74 6.33 12.31 -9.41
N THR A 75 6.55 13.14 -8.39
CA THR A 75 7.84 13.83 -8.22
C THR A 75 8.98 12.85 -7.93
N PHE A 76 8.70 11.73 -7.24
CA PHE A 76 9.70 10.70 -6.99
C PHE A 76 10.04 9.86 -8.23
N PHE A 77 9.07 9.61 -9.12
CA PHE A 77 9.30 8.84 -10.35
C PHE A 77 9.88 9.66 -11.49
N ILE A 78 9.63 10.97 -11.51
CA ILE A 78 10.04 11.87 -12.59
C ILE A 78 10.75 13.11 -12.00
N PRO A 79 11.98 12.95 -11.46
CA PRO A 79 12.76 14.08 -10.94
C PRO A 79 13.05 15.15 -12.02
N SER A 80 13.00 14.76 -13.30
CA SER A 80 13.11 15.67 -14.45
C SER A 80 12.04 16.77 -14.49
N ILE A 81 10.92 16.66 -13.76
CA ILE A 81 9.91 17.73 -13.64
C ILE A 81 10.51 18.98 -12.97
N PHE A 82 11.49 18.80 -12.08
CA PHE A 82 12.17 19.89 -11.37
C PHE A 82 13.53 20.26 -11.96
N GLY A 83 13.89 19.68 -13.11
CA GLY A 83 15.18 19.90 -13.77
C GLY A 83 16.35 19.13 -13.15
N GLU A 84 16.07 18.19 -12.24
CA GLU A 84 17.10 17.32 -11.67
C GLU A 84 17.39 16.12 -12.59
N LYS A 85 18.66 15.69 -12.62
CA LYS A 85 19.08 14.50 -13.36
C LYS A 85 18.63 13.24 -12.61
N ILE A 86 18.34 12.19 -13.37
CA ILE A 86 18.09 10.86 -12.80
C ILE A 86 19.41 10.36 -12.22
N ASP A 87 19.45 10.17 -10.91
CA ASP A 87 20.61 9.65 -10.18
C ASP A 87 20.45 8.15 -9.88
N ASP A 88 21.56 7.47 -9.56
CA ASP A 88 21.57 6.04 -9.23
C ASP A 88 20.65 5.73 -8.04
N ALA A 89 20.55 6.65 -7.08
CA ALA A 89 19.64 6.56 -5.95
C ALA A 89 18.15 6.54 -6.37
N THR A 90 17.75 7.31 -7.39
CA THR A 90 16.38 7.30 -7.92
C THR A 90 16.07 5.97 -8.61
N ILE A 91 17.01 5.46 -9.41
CA ILE A 91 16.86 4.16 -10.08
C ILE A 91 16.72 3.05 -9.05
N PHE A 92 17.57 3.05 -8.02
CA PHE A 92 17.50 2.11 -6.91
C PHE A 92 16.13 2.19 -6.21
N THR A 93 15.64 3.41 -5.92
CA THR A 93 14.32 3.66 -5.32
C THR A 93 13.19 3.00 -6.12
N ILE A 94 13.17 3.20 -7.44
CA ILE A 94 12.13 2.65 -8.32
C ILE A 94 12.19 1.12 -8.35
N LEU A 95 13.39 0.55 -8.58
CA LEU A 95 13.57 -0.89 -8.65
C LEU A 95 13.24 -1.58 -7.32
N GLY A 96 13.67 -0.99 -6.20
CA GLY A 96 13.37 -1.49 -4.87
C GLY A 96 11.87 -1.50 -4.60
N TYR A 97 11.18 -0.39 -4.90
CA TYR A 97 9.73 -0.31 -4.72
C TYR A 97 8.98 -1.41 -5.51
N PHE A 98 9.29 -1.59 -6.79
CA PHE A 98 8.66 -2.65 -7.59
C PHE A 98 9.01 -4.05 -7.08
N SER A 99 10.25 -4.28 -6.64
CA SER A 99 10.68 -5.58 -6.10
C SER A 99 9.87 -5.96 -4.85
N PHE A 100 9.67 -5.03 -3.92
CA PHE A 100 8.83 -5.28 -2.74
C PHE A 100 7.35 -5.48 -3.09
N LEU A 101 6.84 -4.74 -4.08
CA LEU A 101 5.46 -4.90 -4.57
C LEU A 101 5.25 -6.30 -5.16
N PHE A 102 6.16 -6.76 -6.02
CA PHE A 102 6.13 -8.13 -6.57
C PHE A 102 6.24 -9.18 -5.47
N PHE A 103 7.12 -8.98 -4.49
CA PHE A 103 7.26 -9.88 -3.36
C PHE A 103 5.96 -10.02 -2.55
N GLY A 104 5.28 -8.90 -2.27
CA GLY A 104 3.98 -8.90 -1.60
C GLY A 104 2.90 -9.65 -2.39
N ILE A 105 2.87 -9.48 -3.71
CA ILE A 105 1.97 -10.22 -4.60
C ILE A 105 2.24 -11.73 -4.53
N ILE A 106 3.50 -12.14 -4.61
CA ILE A 106 3.90 -13.56 -4.55
C ILE A 106 3.46 -14.19 -3.24
N ILE A 107 3.69 -13.52 -2.10
CA ILE A 107 3.24 -13.99 -0.78
C ILE A 107 1.72 -14.17 -0.76
N ARG A 108 0.98 -13.19 -1.28
CA ARG A 108 -0.48 -13.25 -1.32
C ARG A 108 -0.99 -14.39 -2.19
N LEU A 109 -0.39 -14.61 -3.37
CA LEU A 109 -0.72 -15.74 -4.23
C LEU A 109 -0.43 -17.07 -3.53
N TYR A 110 0.74 -17.21 -2.93
CA TYR A 110 1.13 -18.41 -2.21
C TYR A 110 0.14 -18.73 -1.07
N SER A 111 -0.20 -17.74 -0.25
CA SER A 111 -1.19 -17.87 0.82
C SER A 111 -2.57 -18.27 0.30
N TYR A 112 -3.02 -17.66 -0.82
CA TYR A 112 -4.29 -17.99 -1.45
C TYR A 112 -4.35 -19.45 -1.93
N TYR A 113 -3.32 -19.93 -2.63
CA TYR A 113 -3.27 -21.32 -3.11
C TYR A 113 -3.18 -22.32 -1.96
N HIS A 114 -2.37 -22.02 -0.94
CA HIS A 114 -2.22 -22.87 0.24
C HIS A 114 -3.54 -22.99 1.03
N SER A 115 -4.22 -21.87 1.27
CA SER A 115 -5.53 -21.85 1.95
C SER A 115 -6.60 -22.65 1.17
N LYS A 116 -6.65 -22.52 -0.16
CA LYS A 116 -7.59 -23.26 -1.01
C LYS A 116 -7.35 -24.77 -0.97
N LEU A 117 -6.09 -25.21 -0.89
CA LEU A 117 -5.73 -26.62 -0.76
C LEU A 117 -6.12 -27.19 0.61
N ILE A 118 -5.91 -26.43 1.69
CA ILE A 118 -6.34 -26.82 3.04
C ILE A 118 -7.87 -26.93 3.12
N LEU A 119 -8.60 -25.95 2.59
CA LEU A 119 -10.07 -25.97 2.58
C LEU A 119 -10.62 -27.17 1.79
N LYS A 120 -10.02 -27.51 0.64
CA LYS A 120 -10.42 -28.67 -0.17
C LYS A 120 -10.14 -30.00 0.54
N LYS A 121 -9.03 -30.08 1.30
CA LYS A 121 -8.69 -31.25 2.12
C LYS A 121 -9.65 -31.40 3.31
N HIS A 122 -10.04 -30.29 3.94
CA HIS A 122 -10.98 -30.30 5.06
C HIS A 122 -12.42 -30.64 4.61
N GLN A 123 -12.86 -30.15 3.44
CA GLN A 123 -14.17 -30.51 2.86
C GLN A 123 -14.27 -31.99 2.45
N ARG A 124 -13.18 -32.59 1.94
CA ARG A 124 -13.15 -34.04 1.66
C ARG A 124 -13.25 -34.90 2.92
N ASN A 125 -12.68 -34.44 4.03
CA ASN A 125 -12.71 -35.20 5.29
C ASN A 125 -14.03 -35.07 6.07
N LEU A 126 -14.86 -34.05 5.81
CA LEU A 126 -16.06 -33.79 6.62
C LEU A 126 -17.41 -34.13 5.96
N ASN A 127 -17.50 -34.39 4.65
CA ASN A 127 -18.76 -34.71 3.95
C ASN A 127 -19.97 -33.84 4.38
N ILE A 128 -19.80 -32.51 4.45
CA ILE A 128 -20.84 -31.60 4.97
C ILE A 128 -21.60 -30.90 3.84
N ASN A 129 -22.92 -30.97 3.98
CA ASN A 129 -23.97 -30.27 3.24
C ASN A 129 -23.69 -28.77 3.01
N PRO A 130 -24.28 -28.17 1.95
CA PRO A 130 -23.92 -26.84 1.42
C PRO A 130 -24.23 -25.64 2.33
N LEU A 131 -24.76 -25.84 3.54
CA LEU A 131 -25.15 -24.77 4.46
C LEU A 131 -23.97 -24.10 5.20
N SER A 132 -22.82 -24.77 5.36
CA SER A 132 -21.65 -24.18 6.05
C SER A 132 -20.86 -23.16 5.20
N LYS A 133 -21.17 -23.06 3.90
CA LYS A 133 -20.54 -22.10 2.96
C LYS A 133 -20.67 -20.64 3.38
N ARG A 134 -21.70 -20.26 4.14
CA ARG A 134 -21.97 -18.85 4.51
C ARG A 134 -21.18 -18.36 5.73
N ILE A 135 -20.78 -19.26 6.64
CA ILE A 135 -20.19 -18.85 7.92
C ILE A 135 -18.69 -18.55 7.76
N PHE A 136 -17.99 -19.24 6.84
CA PHE A 136 -16.55 -19.08 6.69
C PHE A 136 -16.13 -17.87 5.81
N PHE A 137 -17.04 -17.36 4.98
CA PHE A 137 -16.76 -16.19 4.13
C PHE A 137 -16.70 -14.87 4.92
N ILE A 138 -17.15 -14.88 6.18
CA ILE A 138 -17.16 -13.71 7.07
C ILE A 138 -15.78 -13.47 7.71
N TYR A 139 -14.91 -14.47 7.78
CA TYR A 139 -13.59 -14.36 8.44
C TYR A 139 -12.44 -13.95 7.52
N ILE A 140 -12.71 -13.68 6.23
CA ILE A 140 -11.71 -13.29 5.21
C ILE A 140 -11.93 -11.85 4.70
N PHE A 141 -12.79 -11.07 5.37
CA PHE A 141 -12.90 -9.63 5.16
C PHE A 141 -12.18 -8.86 6.26
#